data_AF-A0A7Y3E2I4-F1
#
_entry.id   AF-A0A7Y3E2I4-F1
#
_cell.length_a   1.000
_cell.length_b   1.000
_cell.length_c   1.000
_cell.angle_alpha   90.00
_cell.angle_beta   90.00
_cell.angle_gamma   90.00
#
_symmetry.space_group_name_H-M   'P 1'
#
loop_
_entity.id
_entity.type
_entity.pdbx_description
1 polymer ?
#
loop_
_entity_poly.entity_id
_entity_poly.type
_entity_poly.pdbx_seq_one_letter_code
_entity_poly.pdbx_strand_id
1 'polypeptide(L)'
;MTDSPSDTLSTHFDEPGTIPKPGPVGRAVRLGWGILLVAAVWNAVRYHFVFLDSDIPYWTTWIGIAIALMVTPYVVNIGWGRNWRSVPRLVAMLGIGAGVIASRLFLGAWWSEALGWAVLVWYVYTLGHLGISFLLAAVLATPGCEMRAIPHLWTTVTGRPTREHICPGHIARVDSWERARHAS
;
A
#
# COMPACT_ATOMS: atom_id res chain seq x y z
N MET A 1 15.56 12.36 -23.58
CA MET A 1 14.55 12.63 -22.52
C MET A 1 15.16 12.16 -21.22
N THR A 2 15.65 13.08 -20.42
CA THR A 2 16.27 12.78 -19.12
C THR A 2 15.16 12.68 -18.10
N ASP A 3 14.72 11.45 -17.81
CA ASP A 3 13.84 11.18 -16.67
C ASP A 3 14.56 11.66 -15.41
N SER A 4 13.99 12.68 -14.76
CA SER A 4 14.44 13.07 -13.43
C SER A 4 14.12 11.91 -12.48
N PRO A 5 15.03 11.51 -11.58
CA PRO A 5 14.74 10.45 -10.60
C PRO A 5 13.55 10.76 -9.67
N SER A 6 12.98 11.97 -9.75
CA SER A 6 11.76 12.38 -9.07
C SER A 6 10.43 11.99 -9.76
N ASP A 7 10.45 11.48 -11.00
CA ASP A 7 9.24 11.16 -11.80
C ASP A 7 8.65 9.75 -11.56
N THR A 8 9.30 8.91 -10.77
CA THR A 8 8.87 7.52 -10.50
C THR A 8 7.61 7.38 -9.65
N LEU A 9 7.08 8.50 -9.13
CA LEU A 9 5.87 8.57 -8.31
C LEU A 9 4.72 9.32 -9.01
N SER A 10 4.86 9.58 -10.31
CA SER A 10 3.79 10.18 -11.11
C SER A 10 2.63 9.19 -11.30
N THR A 11 1.49 9.45 -10.66
CA THR A 11 0.26 8.65 -10.87
C THR A 11 -0.46 9.16 -12.12
N HIS A 12 -0.10 8.65 -13.29
CA HIS A 12 -0.86 8.84 -14.51
C HIS A 12 -2.11 7.96 -14.48
N PHE A 13 -3.30 8.52 -14.68
CA PHE A 13 -4.55 7.75 -14.67
C PHE A 13 -5.05 7.60 -16.10
N ASP A 14 -5.29 6.35 -16.50
CA ASP A 14 -5.75 5.99 -17.83
C ASP A 14 -7.28 5.92 -17.90
N GLU A 15 -7.81 5.95 -19.13
CA GLU A 15 -9.25 5.83 -19.36
C GLU A 15 -9.76 4.42 -19.01
N PRO A 16 -11.00 4.30 -18.51
CA PRO A 16 -11.58 2.99 -18.19
C PRO A 16 -11.61 2.06 -19.39
N GLY A 17 -11.26 0.79 -19.20
CA GLY A 17 -11.24 -0.24 -20.24
C GLY A 17 -10.01 -0.23 -21.14
N THR A 18 -9.03 0.64 -20.89
CA THR A 18 -7.78 0.66 -21.66
C THR A 18 -6.79 -0.39 -21.20
N ILE A 19 -6.82 -0.77 -19.91
CA ILE A 19 -5.90 -1.75 -19.35
C ILE A 19 -6.53 -3.15 -19.40
N PRO A 20 -5.83 -4.15 -19.97
CA PRO A 20 -6.33 -5.51 -20.00
C PRO A 20 -6.42 -6.11 -18.59
N LYS A 21 -7.42 -6.96 -18.37
CA LYS A 21 -7.59 -7.69 -17.11
C LYS A 21 -6.45 -8.71 -16.91
N PRO A 22 -6.03 -8.95 -15.66
CA PRO A 22 -5.03 -9.97 -15.35
C PRO A 22 -5.58 -11.38 -15.60
N GLY A 23 -4.71 -12.29 -16.05
CA GLY A 23 -5.05 -13.70 -16.20
C GLY A 23 -4.98 -14.46 -14.87
N PRO A 24 -5.22 -15.78 -14.89
CA PRO A 24 -5.21 -16.62 -13.69
C PRO A 24 -3.93 -16.53 -12.84
N VAL A 25 -2.74 -16.47 -13.47
CA VAL A 25 -1.46 -16.35 -12.76
C VAL A 25 -1.33 -14.99 -12.11
N GLY A 26 -1.63 -13.90 -12.84
CA GLY A 26 -1.64 -12.55 -12.29
C GLY A 26 -2.59 -12.41 -11.09
N ARG A 27 -3.73 -13.11 -11.11
CA ARG A 27 -4.69 -13.16 -9.99
C ARG A 27 -4.16 -13.97 -8.81
N ALA A 28 -3.53 -15.12 -9.05
CA ALA A 28 -2.92 -15.95 -8.01
C ALA A 28 -1.80 -15.21 -7.27
N VAL A 29 -0.94 -14.47 -7.99
CA VAL A 29 0.12 -13.65 -7.39
C VAL A 29 -0.47 -12.57 -6.49
N ARG A 30 -1.52 -11.87 -6.95
CA ARG A 30 -2.23 -10.86 -6.15
C ARG A 30 -2.87 -11.47 -4.90
N LEU A 31 -3.47 -12.65 -5.01
CA LEU A 31 -4.04 -13.36 -3.88
C LEU A 31 -2.97 -13.70 -2.83
N GLY A 32 -1.82 -14.22 -3.27
CA GLY A 32 -0.69 -14.52 -2.39
C GLY A 32 -0.18 -13.30 -1.63
N TRP A 33 0.04 -12.18 -2.34
CA TRP A 33 0.44 -10.91 -1.71
C TRP A 33 -0.62 -10.36 -0.76
N GLY A 34 -1.91 -10.44 -1.13
CA GLY A 34 -3.01 -10.01 -0.28
C GLY A 34 -3.08 -10.80 1.03
N ILE A 35 -2.98 -12.13 0.97
CA ILE A 35 -2.96 -12.99 2.15
C ILE A 35 -1.77 -12.67 3.05
N LEU A 36 -0.57 -12.52 2.47
CA LEU A 36 0.64 -12.19 3.22
C LEU A 36 0.49 -10.85 3.97
N LEU A 37 0.00 -9.81 3.31
CA LEU A 37 -0.17 -8.48 3.90
C LEU A 37 -1.25 -8.47 4.97
N VAL A 38 -2.39 -9.14 4.74
CA VAL A 38 -3.45 -9.27 5.75
C VAL A 38 -2.95 -10.07 6.95
N ALA A 39 -2.16 -11.12 6.75
CA ALA A 39 -1.54 -11.87 7.85
C ALA A 39 -0.54 -11.01 8.64
N ALA A 40 0.25 -10.15 7.96
CA ALA A 40 1.15 -9.21 8.63
C ALA A 40 0.37 -8.21 9.51
N VAL A 41 -0.72 -7.64 8.99
CA VAL A 41 -1.60 -6.74 9.74
C VAL A 41 -2.27 -7.46 10.91
N TRP A 42 -2.78 -8.67 10.69
CA TRP A 42 -3.37 -9.49 11.74
C TRP A 42 -2.37 -9.77 12.86
N ASN A 43 -1.12 -10.12 12.53
CA ASN A 43 -0.07 -10.30 13.52
C ASN A 43 0.26 -8.99 14.25
N ALA A 44 0.33 -7.85 13.56
CA ALA A 44 0.57 -6.56 14.20
C ALA A 44 -0.54 -6.18 15.21
N VAL A 45 -1.80 -6.46 14.89
CA VAL A 45 -2.94 -6.21 15.80
C VAL A 45 -2.96 -7.23 16.94
N ARG A 46 -2.75 -8.52 16.66
CA ARG A 46 -2.73 -9.58 17.66
C ARG A 46 -1.60 -9.39 18.68
N TYR A 47 -0.43 -8.99 18.20
CA TYR A 47 0.76 -8.73 19.00
C TYR A 47 1.00 -7.21 19.15
N HIS A 48 -0.07 -6.43 19.31
CA HIS A 48 0.00 -4.97 19.42
C HIS A 48 0.89 -4.49 20.58
N PHE A 49 1.03 -5.28 21.65
CA PHE A 49 1.96 -4.99 22.75
C PHE A 49 3.41 -4.79 22.28
N VAL A 50 3.81 -5.36 21.13
CA VAL A 50 5.12 -5.09 20.50
C VAL A 50 5.28 -3.63 20.09
N PHE A 51 4.16 -2.95 19.77
CA PHE A 51 4.14 -1.52 19.47
C PHE A 51 3.91 -0.66 20.71
N LEU A 52 3.26 -1.18 21.77
CA LEU A 52 2.82 -0.36 22.91
C LEU A 52 3.73 -0.45 24.13
N ASP A 53 4.22 -1.65 24.45
CA ASP A 53 4.85 -1.94 25.74
C ASP A 53 6.39 -1.95 25.66
N SER A 54 6.95 -1.64 24.50
CA SER A 54 8.40 -1.66 24.26
C SER A 54 8.98 -0.25 24.34
N ASP A 55 10.01 -0.05 25.17
CA ASP A 55 10.79 1.21 25.20
C ASP A 55 11.41 1.54 23.82
N ILE A 56 11.78 0.50 23.07
CA ILE A 56 12.21 0.55 21.67
C ILE A 56 11.63 -0.69 20.97
N PRO A 57 10.87 -0.54 19.88
CA PRO A 57 10.35 -1.69 19.13
C PRO A 57 11.44 -2.62 18.60
N TYR A 58 11.13 -3.91 18.49
CA TYR A 58 12.01 -4.91 17.88
C TYR A 58 12.39 -4.54 16.43
N TRP A 59 13.56 -5.00 15.99
CA TRP A 59 14.09 -4.73 14.64
C TRP A 59 13.14 -5.16 13.51
N THR A 60 12.36 -6.24 13.71
CA THR A 60 11.34 -6.68 12.75
C THR A 60 10.20 -5.68 12.59
N THR A 61 9.81 -5.00 13.67
CA THR A 61 8.81 -3.92 13.65
C THR A 61 9.28 -2.77 12.78
N TRP A 62 10.56 -2.40 12.88
CA TRP A 62 11.17 -1.36 12.06
C TRP A 62 11.19 -1.70 10.57
N ILE A 63 11.39 -2.97 10.20
CA ILE A 63 11.26 -3.41 8.81
C ILE A 63 9.83 -3.22 8.32
N GLY A 64 8.84 -3.60 9.13
CA GLY A 64 7.43 -3.36 8.82
C GLY A 64 7.13 -1.87 8.61
N ILE A 65 7.60 -1.01 9.53
CA ILE A 65 7.45 0.45 9.44
C ILE A 65 8.11 0.99 8.17
N ALA A 66 9.32 0.53 7.84
CA ALA A 66 10.04 0.96 6.64
C ALA A 66 9.28 0.57 5.36
N ILE A 67 8.78 -0.66 5.27
CA ILE A 67 7.95 -1.11 4.15
C ILE A 67 6.68 -0.26 4.05
N ALA A 68 5.97 -0.04 5.18
CA ALA A 68 4.79 0.80 5.22
C ALA A 68 5.08 2.24 4.75
N LEU A 69 6.20 2.85 5.20
CA LEU A 69 6.64 4.18 4.73
C LEU A 69 6.87 4.22 3.22
N MET A 70 7.48 3.18 2.66
CA MET A 70 7.75 3.09 1.22
C MET A 70 6.46 2.98 0.40
N VAL A 71 5.48 2.20 0.87
CA VAL A 71 4.22 1.99 0.13
C VAL A 71 3.15 3.05 0.40
N THR A 72 3.27 3.82 1.48
CA THR A 72 2.28 4.84 1.89
C THR A 72 1.90 5.81 0.76
N PRO A 73 2.85 6.38 -0.02
CA PRO A 73 2.51 7.26 -1.13
C PRO A 73 1.60 6.60 -2.15
N TYR A 74 1.87 5.33 -2.49
CA TYR A 74 1.07 4.59 -3.46
C TYR A 74 -0.34 4.34 -2.90
N VAL A 75 -0.44 3.83 -1.66
CA VAL A 75 -1.73 3.56 -1.00
C VAL A 75 -2.60 4.81 -0.95
N VAL A 76 -2.02 5.93 -0.53
CA VAL A 76 -2.76 7.18 -0.38
C VAL A 76 -3.06 7.80 -1.74
N ASN A 77 -2.08 7.93 -2.63
CA ASN A 77 -2.28 8.64 -3.90
C ASN A 77 -3.20 7.87 -4.85
N ILE A 78 -2.93 6.56 -5.04
CA ILE A 78 -3.67 5.74 -6.00
C ILE A 78 -5.04 5.37 -5.43
N GLY A 79 -5.11 5.03 -4.13
CA GLY A 79 -6.36 4.70 -3.45
C GLY A 79 -7.36 5.86 -3.47
N TRP A 80 -6.89 7.09 -3.24
CA TRP A 80 -7.74 8.29 -3.29
C TRP A 80 -7.81 8.97 -4.67
N GLY A 81 -7.10 8.45 -5.67
CA GLY A 81 -7.09 9.01 -7.03
C GLY A 81 -6.50 10.42 -7.14
N ARG A 82 -5.59 10.79 -6.21
CA ARG A 82 -4.94 12.11 -6.13
C ARG A 82 -3.43 11.96 -6.17
N ASN A 83 -2.74 12.81 -6.90
CA ASN A 83 -1.28 12.80 -6.95
C ASN A 83 -0.67 13.78 -5.95
N TRP A 84 -0.47 13.35 -4.69
CA TRP A 84 0.29 14.14 -3.71
C TRP A 84 1.79 13.82 -3.72
N ARG A 85 2.30 13.13 -4.74
CA ARG A 85 3.71 12.72 -4.86
C ARG A 85 4.19 12.03 -3.57
N SER A 86 5.34 12.41 -3.05
CA SER A 86 5.93 11.85 -1.82
C SER A 86 5.40 12.46 -0.51
N VAL A 87 4.44 13.40 -0.57
CA VAL A 87 3.91 14.10 0.62
C VAL A 87 3.37 13.12 1.67
N PRO A 88 2.59 12.07 1.35
CA PRO A 88 2.10 11.14 2.36
C PRO A 88 3.21 10.45 3.16
N ARG A 89 4.31 10.09 2.49
CA ARG A 89 5.49 9.52 3.16
C ARG A 89 6.19 10.55 4.02
N LEU A 90 6.34 11.79 3.53
CA LEU A 90 6.96 12.86 4.31
C LEU A 90 6.14 13.15 5.58
N VAL A 91 4.83 13.24 5.48
CA VAL A 91 3.93 13.43 6.63
C VAL A 91 4.06 12.28 7.62
N ALA A 92 4.08 11.03 7.15
CA ALA A 92 4.28 9.88 8.03
C ALA A 92 5.65 9.91 8.73
N MET A 93 6.74 10.18 7.99
CA MET A 93 8.10 10.29 8.54
C MET A 93 8.20 11.41 9.59
N LEU A 94 7.70 12.60 9.27
CA LEU A 94 7.71 13.74 10.19
C LEU A 94 6.82 13.48 11.40
N GLY A 95 5.65 12.84 11.22
CA GLY A 95 4.76 12.47 12.32
C GLY A 95 5.43 11.50 13.29
N ILE A 96 6.08 10.45 12.78
CA ILE A 96 6.83 9.49 13.59
C ILE A 96 8.00 10.19 14.30
N GLY A 97 8.80 10.98 13.56
CA GLY A 97 9.95 11.69 14.12
C GLY A 97 9.55 12.70 15.20
N ALA A 98 8.50 13.48 14.96
CA ALA A 98 7.94 14.41 15.95
C ALA A 98 7.41 13.68 17.18
N GLY A 99 6.74 12.53 16.98
CA GLY A 99 6.27 11.69 18.09
C GLY A 99 7.40 11.12 18.95
N VAL A 100 8.52 10.69 18.33
CA VAL A 100 9.73 10.27 19.06
C VAL A 100 10.32 11.42 19.87
N ILE A 101 10.48 12.59 19.24
CA ILE A 101 11.02 13.78 19.92
C ILE A 101 10.12 14.20 21.09
N ALA A 102 8.80 14.26 20.88
CA ALA A 102 7.85 14.58 21.93
C ALA A 102 7.90 13.56 23.07
N SER A 103 7.94 12.26 22.75
CA SER A 103 8.07 11.19 23.76
C SER A 103 9.33 11.41 24.60
N ARG A 104 10.45 11.73 23.95
CA ARG A 104 11.72 11.93 24.64
C ARG A 104 11.73 13.15 25.56
N LEU A 105 11.10 14.25 25.12
CA LEU A 105 11.05 15.53 25.85
C LEU A 105 10.06 15.49 27.02
N PHE A 106 8.88 14.89 26.84
CA PHE A 106 7.81 14.94 27.83
C PHE A 106 7.73 13.71 28.74
N LEU A 107 8.10 12.53 28.24
CA LEU A 107 7.96 11.26 28.96
C LEU A 107 9.31 10.62 29.31
N GLY A 108 10.42 11.15 28.77
CA GLY A 108 11.77 10.60 28.99
C GLY A 108 12.07 9.32 28.22
N ALA A 109 11.07 8.73 27.53
CA ALA A 109 11.19 7.51 26.74
C ALA A 109 11.38 7.81 25.24
N TRP A 110 12.08 6.93 24.52
CA TRP A 110 12.24 7.03 23.06
C TRP A 110 10.99 6.61 22.29
N TRP A 111 10.18 5.75 22.91
CA TRP A 111 8.94 5.25 22.36
C TRP A 111 7.87 5.34 23.44
N SER A 112 6.79 6.07 23.16
CA SER A 112 5.64 6.14 24.06
C SER A 112 4.50 5.28 23.56
N GLU A 113 3.61 4.88 24.46
CA GLU A 113 2.39 4.16 24.09
C GLU A 113 1.55 4.93 23.05
N ALA A 114 1.45 6.26 23.20
CA ALA A 114 0.73 7.12 22.26
C ALA A 114 1.36 7.09 20.85
N LEU A 115 2.69 7.12 20.74
CA LEU A 115 3.39 6.94 19.48
C LEU A 115 3.17 5.52 18.93
N GLY A 116 3.22 4.51 19.80
CA GLY A 116 2.93 3.11 19.47
C GLY A 116 1.58 2.94 18.80
N TRP A 117 0.52 3.49 19.39
CA TRP A 117 -0.82 3.50 18.81
C TRP A 117 -0.88 4.25 17.48
N ALA A 118 -0.28 5.43 17.39
CA ALA A 118 -0.27 6.22 16.17
C ALA A 118 0.39 5.44 15.01
N VAL A 119 1.53 4.80 15.29
CA VAL A 119 2.27 3.99 14.32
C VAL A 119 1.48 2.74 13.95
N LEU A 120 0.89 2.05 14.92
CA LEU A 120 0.09 0.85 14.67
C LEU A 120 -1.13 1.16 13.79
N VAL A 121 -1.88 2.22 14.09
CA VAL A 121 -3.06 2.62 13.29
C VAL A 121 -2.64 2.99 11.87
N TRP A 122 -1.57 3.78 11.71
CA TRP A 122 -1.04 4.13 10.39
C TRP A 122 -0.53 2.91 9.61
N TYR A 123 0.14 1.98 10.29
CA TYR A 123 0.63 0.72 9.72
C TYR A 123 -0.54 -0.17 9.25
N VAL A 124 -1.55 -0.35 10.11
CA VAL A 124 -2.79 -1.11 9.80
C VAL A 124 -3.52 -0.46 8.63
N TYR A 125 -3.67 0.87 8.63
CA TYR A 125 -4.25 1.57 7.49
C TYR A 125 -3.47 1.30 6.21
N THR A 126 -2.15 1.48 6.23
CA THR A 126 -1.33 1.40 5.03
C THR A 126 -1.26 -0.02 4.45
N LEU A 127 -0.82 -0.99 5.26
CA LEU A 127 -0.68 -2.37 4.79
C LEU A 127 -2.02 -3.10 4.71
N GLY A 128 -2.98 -2.77 5.57
CA GLY A 128 -4.31 -3.37 5.54
C GLY A 128 -5.09 -2.93 4.31
N HIS A 129 -5.08 -1.64 3.98
CA HIS A 129 -5.68 -1.14 2.75
C HIS A 129 -5.02 -1.79 1.53
N LEU A 130 -3.69 -1.88 1.50
CA LEU A 130 -2.99 -2.54 0.40
C LEU A 130 -3.35 -4.03 0.30
N GLY A 131 -3.32 -4.76 1.41
CA GLY A 131 -3.65 -6.19 1.45
C GLY A 131 -5.08 -6.48 1.01
N ILE A 132 -6.06 -5.73 1.50
CA ILE A 132 -7.46 -5.85 1.08
C ILE A 132 -7.60 -5.54 -0.41
N SER A 133 -6.95 -4.49 -0.89
CA SER A 133 -6.93 -4.15 -2.32
C SER A 133 -6.37 -5.28 -3.19
N PHE A 134 -5.32 -5.96 -2.74
CA PHE A 134 -4.77 -7.14 -3.42
C PHE A 134 -5.77 -8.31 -3.48
N LEU A 135 -6.43 -8.62 -2.36
CA LEU A 135 -7.45 -9.66 -2.31
C LEU A 135 -8.61 -9.35 -3.26
N LEU A 136 -9.11 -8.11 -3.22
CA LEU A 136 -10.16 -7.66 -4.13
C LEU A 136 -9.71 -7.73 -5.59
N ALA A 137 -8.49 -7.30 -5.90
CA ALA A 137 -7.94 -7.35 -7.25
C ALA A 137 -7.84 -8.79 -7.78
N ALA A 138 -7.49 -9.76 -6.93
CA ALA A 138 -7.46 -11.17 -7.30
C ALA A 138 -8.86 -11.72 -7.61
N VAL A 139 -9.86 -11.36 -6.79
CA VAL A 139 -11.24 -11.82 -6.98
C VAL A 139 -11.87 -11.19 -8.22
N LEU A 140 -11.79 -9.86 -8.34
CA LEU A 140 -12.47 -9.07 -9.37
C LEU A 140 -11.74 -9.05 -10.71
N ALA A 141 -10.51 -9.56 -10.76
CA ALA A 141 -9.60 -9.39 -11.90
C ALA A 141 -9.47 -7.90 -12.29
N THR A 142 -9.23 -7.06 -11.27
CA THR A 142 -9.09 -5.61 -11.46
C THR A 142 -7.97 -5.33 -12.47
N PRO A 143 -8.25 -4.60 -13.57
CA PRO A 143 -7.24 -4.25 -14.55
C PRO A 143 -6.23 -3.26 -13.95
N GLY A 144 -4.95 -3.47 -14.29
CA GLY A 144 -3.85 -2.63 -13.82
C GLY A 144 -3.54 -2.82 -12.33
N CYS A 145 -3.63 -1.73 -11.58
CA CYS A 145 -3.15 -1.64 -10.21
C CYS A 145 -4.16 -2.11 -9.17
N GLU A 146 -3.72 -2.96 -8.24
CA GLU A 146 -4.55 -3.52 -7.17
C GLU A 146 -5.17 -2.45 -6.28
N MET A 147 -4.50 -1.31 -6.06
CA MET A 147 -5.04 -0.19 -5.28
C MET A 147 -6.27 0.47 -5.93
N ARG A 148 -6.54 0.19 -7.22
CA ARG A 148 -7.77 0.59 -7.90
C ARG A 148 -8.90 -0.42 -7.77
N ALA A 149 -8.71 -1.54 -7.05
CA ALA A 149 -9.73 -2.56 -6.90
C ALA A 149 -10.98 -2.07 -6.17
N ILE A 150 -10.84 -1.16 -5.20
CA ILE A 150 -11.98 -0.56 -4.50
C ILE A 150 -12.77 0.36 -5.47
N PRO A 151 -12.15 1.33 -6.17
CA PRO A 151 -12.82 2.07 -7.25
C PRO A 151 -13.42 1.18 -8.34
N HIS A 152 -12.74 0.08 -8.70
CA HIS A 152 -13.23 -0.86 -9.70
C HIS A 152 -14.49 -1.59 -9.22
N LEU A 153 -14.50 -2.06 -7.96
CA LEU A 153 -15.70 -2.61 -7.32
C LEU A 153 -16.85 -1.60 -7.33
N TRP A 154 -16.56 -0.33 -7.02
CA TRP A 154 -17.55 0.74 -7.10
C TRP A 154 -18.11 0.91 -8.51
N THR A 155 -17.26 0.84 -9.55
CA THR A 155 -17.72 0.84 -10.95
C THR A 155 -18.60 -0.36 -11.26
N THR A 156 -18.25 -1.57 -10.79
CA THR A 156 -19.07 -2.77 -11.00
C THR A 156 -20.44 -2.66 -10.33
N VAL A 157 -20.51 -2.08 -9.14
CA VAL A 157 -21.76 -1.95 -8.36
C VAL A 157 -22.63 -0.79 -8.86
N THR A 158 -22.04 0.34 -9.25
CA THR A 158 -22.78 1.58 -9.57
C THR A 158 -22.89 1.88 -11.07
N GLY A 159 -22.16 1.18 -11.93
CA GLY A 159 -22.04 1.46 -13.35
C GLY A 159 -21.28 2.75 -13.68
N ARG A 160 -20.76 3.48 -12.68
CA ARG A 160 -20.00 4.73 -12.91
C ARG A 160 -18.54 4.41 -13.24
N PRO A 161 -18.04 4.80 -14.42
CA PRO A 161 -16.66 4.51 -14.80
C PRO A 161 -15.67 5.17 -13.84
N THR A 162 -14.63 4.43 -13.45
CA THR A 162 -13.51 4.97 -12.67
C THR A 162 -12.22 4.81 -13.45
N ARG A 163 -11.33 5.78 -13.29
CA ARG A 163 -10.04 5.80 -13.99
C ARG A 163 -9.17 4.60 -13.62
N GLU A 164 -8.39 4.12 -14.57
CA GLU A 164 -7.46 3.01 -14.39
C GLU A 164 -6.03 3.52 -14.15
N HIS A 165 -5.14 2.65 -13.68
CA HIS A 165 -3.73 3.00 -13.44
C HIS A 165 -2.88 1.75 -13.56
N ILE A 166 -1.74 1.84 -14.27
CA ILE A 166 -0.74 0.78 -14.30
C ILE A 166 0.07 0.83 -13.01
N CYS A 167 0.05 -0.26 -12.25
CA CYS A 167 0.82 -0.36 -11.02
C CYS A 167 2.33 -0.36 -11.33
N PRO A 168 3.15 0.47 -10.65
CA PRO A 168 4.59 0.34 -10.74
C PRO A 168 5.03 -0.95 -10.04
N GLY A 169 5.88 -1.75 -10.69
CA GLY A 169 6.51 -2.91 -10.07
C GLY A 169 6.40 -4.22 -10.87
N HIS A 170 6.55 -5.34 -10.17
CA HIS A 170 6.65 -6.68 -10.76
C HIS A 170 5.33 -7.24 -11.28
N ILE A 171 4.19 -6.81 -10.72
CA ILE A 171 2.87 -7.36 -11.08
C ILE A 171 2.53 -7.07 -12.55
N ALA A 172 2.80 -5.85 -13.02
CA ALA A 172 2.59 -5.48 -14.41
C ALA A 172 3.42 -6.37 -15.37
N ARG A 173 4.61 -6.82 -14.94
CA ARG A 173 5.46 -7.74 -15.71
C ARG A 173 4.91 -9.16 -15.73
N VAL A 174 4.31 -9.62 -14.63
CA VAL A 174 3.63 -10.93 -14.57
C VAL A 174 2.44 -10.92 -15.53
N ASP A 175 1.61 -9.88 -15.47
CA ASP A 175 0.43 -9.78 -16.33
C ASP A 175 0.83 -9.69 -17.82
N SER A 176 1.89 -8.95 -18.16
CA SER A 176 2.35 -8.86 -19.56
C SER A 176 2.95 -10.16 -20.07
N TRP A 177 3.70 -10.88 -19.24
CA TRP A 177 4.22 -12.21 -19.57
C TRP A 177 3.11 -13.23 -19.80
N GLU A 178 2.08 -13.24 -18.94
CA GLU A 178 0.95 -14.16 -19.07
C GLU A 178 0.20 -13.91 -20.38
N ARG A 179 -0.05 -12.63 -20.72
CA ARG A 179 -0.66 -12.26 -22.00
C ARG A 179 0.17 -12.72 -23.20
N ALA A 180 1.49 -12.54 -23.15
CA ALA A 180 2.36 -12.95 -24.24
C ALA A 180 2.30 -14.46 -24.52
N ARG A 181 2.06 -15.29 -23.48
CA ARG A 181 1.90 -16.76 -23.63
C ARG A 181 0.55 -17.20 -24.16
N HIS A 182 -0.49 -16.39 -24.03
CA HIS A 182 -1.83 -16.71 -24.56
C HIS A 182 -2.07 -16.18 -25.97
N ALA A 183 -1.17 -15.33 -26.49
CA ALA A 183 -1.22 -14.80 -27.85
C ALA A 183 -0.43 -15.64 -28.87
N SER A 184 0.37 -16.60 -28.40
CA SER A 184 1.12 -17.61 -29.18
C SER A 184 0.37 -18.92 -29.26
#